data_AF-A0A218P230-F1
#
_entry.id   AF-A0A218P230-F1
#
_cell.length_a   1.000
_cell.length_b   1.000
_cell.length_c   1.000
_cell.angle_alpha   90.00
_cell.angle_beta   90.00
_cell.angle_gamma   90.00
#
_symmetry.space_group_name_H-M   'P 1'
#
loop_
_entity.id
_entity.type
_entity.pdbx_description
1 polymer ?
#
loop_
_entity_poly.entity_id
_entity_poly.type
_entity_poly.pdbx_seq_one_letter_code
_entity_poly.pdbx_strand_id
1 'polypeptide(L)'
;MKITVRPKRGWRRVTFRIPDETFEKIGELCERYGFRVDEALRIILLHGYLDDDPEANETTFKKLQEDIGRLSAELYELEGKWSPLKFSSYYLAMDDQNLAIQLSAMIAENKRLRERLGLPQKDYGEVEEKIHYYLNFGRGK
;
A
#
# COMPACT_ATOMS: atom_id res chain seq x y z
N MET A 1 -39.95 11.68 -7.00
CA MET A 1 -38.85 12.54 -6.48
C MET A 1 -38.52 13.73 -7.40
N LYS A 2 -38.13 14.90 -6.86
CA LYS A 2 -37.80 16.13 -7.63
C LYS A 2 -36.30 16.45 -7.54
N ILE A 3 -35.62 16.49 -8.67
CA ILE A 3 -34.18 16.81 -8.76
C ILE A 3 -34.01 18.13 -9.47
N THR A 4 -33.27 19.06 -8.87
CA THR A 4 -32.97 20.36 -9.47
C THR A 4 -31.49 20.44 -9.81
N VAL A 5 -31.16 20.63 -11.08
CA VAL A 5 -29.79 20.73 -11.58
C VAL A 5 -29.53 22.17 -12.05
N ARG A 6 -28.34 22.68 -11.75
CA ARG A 6 -27.86 23.97 -12.24
C ARG A 6 -26.84 23.73 -13.36
N PRO A 7 -27.08 24.23 -14.59
CA PRO A 7 -26.14 24.04 -15.68
C PRO A 7 -24.87 24.89 -15.49
N LYS A 8 -23.73 24.42 -16.01
CA LYS A 8 -22.46 25.18 -16.05
C LYS A 8 -22.52 26.38 -17.01
N ARG A 9 -23.31 26.30 -18.10
CA ARG A 9 -23.61 27.42 -19.02
C ARG A 9 -25.11 27.77 -18.97
N GLY A 10 -25.43 29.01 -18.60
CA GLY A 10 -26.80 29.54 -18.51
C GLY A 10 -27.31 29.76 -17.08
N TRP A 11 -28.41 30.51 -16.92
CA TRP A 11 -28.96 30.91 -15.61
C TRP A 11 -30.23 30.16 -15.17
N ARG A 12 -30.79 29.28 -16.01
CA ARG A 12 -32.03 28.58 -15.69
C ARG A 12 -31.78 27.27 -14.97
N ARG A 13 -32.34 27.12 -13.78
CA ARG A 13 -32.40 25.84 -13.05
C ARG A 13 -33.33 24.89 -13.80
N VAL A 14 -32.86 23.68 -14.08
CA VAL A 14 -33.68 22.62 -14.70
C VAL A 14 -34.15 21.70 -13.60
N THR A 15 -35.45 21.44 -13.57
CA THR A 15 -36.05 20.53 -12.59
C THR A 15 -36.57 19.29 -13.30
N PHE A 16 -36.08 18.13 -12.88
CA PHE A 16 -36.57 16.82 -13.30
C PHE A 16 -37.50 16.26 -12.23
N ARG A 17 -38.62 15.71 -12.67
CA ARG A 17 -39.51 14.93 -11.80
C ARG A 17 -39.38 13.48 -12.22
N ILE A 18 -38.80 12.68 -11.33
CA ILE A 18 -38.67 11.23 -11.51
C ILE A 18 -39.86 10.57 -10.79
N PRO A 19 -40.65 9.72 -11.47
CA PRO A 19 -41.70 8.92 -10.81
C PRO A 19 -41.12 8.06 -9.70
N ASP A 20 -41.85 7.88 -8.60
CA ASP A 20 -41.33 7.19 -7.42
C ASP A 20 -41.00 5.72 -7.71
N GLU A 21 -41.83 5.02 -8.49
CA GLU A 21 -41.54 3.65 -8.99
C GLU A 21 -40.22 3.55 -9.77
N THR A 22 -39.87 4.60 -10.53
CA THR A 22 -38.61 4.64 -11.28
C THR A 22 -37.43 4.86 -10.34
N PHE A 23 -37.61 5.69 -9.32
CA PHE A 23 -36.58 5.96 -8.32
C PHE A 23 -36.30 4.73 -7.44
N GLU A 24 -37.35 3.99 -7.06
CA GLU A 24 -37.22 2.73 -6.32
C GLU A 24 -36.41 1.69 -7.11
N LYS A 25 -36.74 1.49 -8.40
CA LYS A 25 -35.96 0.59 -9.28
C LYS A 25 -34.50 1.00 -9.42
N ILE A 26 -34.22 2.31 -9.48
CA ILE A 26 -32.84 2.81 -9.48
C ILE A 26 -32.15 2.46 -8.16
N GLY A 27 -32.83 2.61 -7.02
CA GLY A 27 -32.34 2.21 -5.70
C GLY A 27 -31.97 0.73 -5.63
N GLU A 28 -32.88 -0.16 -6.06
CA GLU A 28 -32.64 -1.61 -6.09
C GLU A 28 -31.42 -1.99 -6.93
N LEU A 29 -31.24 -1.34 -8.10
CA LEU A 29 -30.08 -1.55 -8.95
C LEU A 29 -28.80 -1.01 -8.29
N CYS A 30 -28.87 0.15 -7.66
CA CYS A 30 -27.73 0.74 -6.94
C CYS A 30 -27.24 -0.18 -5.82
N GLU A 31 -28.14 -0.73 -5.00
CA GLU A 31 -27.78 -1.68 -3.96
C GLU A 31 -27.17 -2.96 -4.53
N ARG A 32 -27.77 -3.51 -5.59
CA ARG A 32 -27.29 -4.75 -6.23
C ARG A 32 -25.87 -4.61 -6.78
N TYR A 33 -25.53 -3.44 -7.33
CA TYR A 33 -24.25 -3.20 -7.99
C TYR A 33 -23.29 -2.33 -7.16
N GLY A 34 -23.66 -1.98 -5.92
CA GLY A 34 -22.79 -1.22 -5.00
C GLY A 34 -22.61 0.26 -5.33
N PHE A 35 -23.54 0.87 -6.07
CA PHE A 35 -23.49 2.30 -6.39
C PHE A 35 -24.23 3.13 -5.36
N ARG A 36 -23.80 4.37 -5.19
CA ARG A 36 -24.62 5.37 -4.50
C ARG A 36 -25.71 5.88 -5.45
N VAL A 37 -26.92 6.04 -4.91
CA VAL A 37 -28.08 6.50 -5.70
C VAL A 37 -27.85 7.87 -6.33
N ASP A 38 -27.17 8.80 -5.62
CA ASP A 38 -26.84 10.12 -6.15
C ASP A 38 -25.85 10.08 -7.32
N GLU A 39 -24.95 9.10 -7.30
CA GLU A 39 -23.96 8.87 -8.34
C GLU A 39 -24.60 8.27 -9.59
N ALA A 40 -25.44 7.25 -9.42
CA ALA A 40 -26.20 6.66 -10.51
C ALA A 40 -27.11 7.69 -11.20
N LEU A 41 -27.78 8.56 -10.43
CA LEU A 41 -28.59 9.64 -11.00
C LEU A 41 -27.75 10.63 -11.80
N ARG A 42 -26.54 10.97 -11.35
CA ARG A 42 -25.62 11.81 -12.12
C ARG A 42 -25.24 11.14 -13.44
N ILE A 43 -24.85 9.87 -13.41
CA ILE A 43 -24.48 9.11 -14.62
C ILE A 43 -25.64 9.04 -15.61
N ILE A 44 -26.86 8.76 -15.13
CA ILE A 44 -28.06 8.63 -15.97
C ILE A 44 -28.43 9.98 -16.59
N LEU A 45 -28.44 11.06 -15.79
CA LEU A 45 -28.83 12.40 -16.25
C LEU A 45 -27.75 13.09 -17.07
N LEU A 46 -26.49 12.75 -16.87
CA LEU A 46 -25.32 13.41 -17.50
C LEU A 46 -24.61 12.51 -18.52
N HIS A 47 -25.12 11.30 -18.79
CA HIS A 47 -24.56 10.34 -19.73
C HIS A 47 -23.05 10.08 -19.56
N GLY A 48 -22.69 9.55 -18.38
CA GLY A 48 -21.37 9.00 -18.15
C GLY A 48 -20.39 10.00 -17.54
N TYR A 49 -19.64 9.51 -16.57
CA TYR A 49 -18.46 10.16 -16.02
C TYR A 49 -17.53 10.71 -17.10
N LEU A 50 -17.22 11.99 -17.02
CA LEU A 50 -15.87 12.50 -16.77
C LEU A 50 -15.99 14.01 -16.58
N ASP A 51 -15.21 14.54 -15.66
CA ASP A 51 -15.04 15.99 -15.51
C ASP A 51 -14.82 16.65 -16.87
N ASP A 52 -15.33 17.87 -17.01
CA ASP A 52 -15.11 18.76 -18.15
C ASP A 52 -13.61 19.06 -18.33
N ASP A 53 -12.82 18.10 -18.82
CA ASP A 53 -11.63 18.38 -19.59
C ASP A 53 -12.05 18.39 -21.07
N PRO A 54 -12.17 19.57 -21.70
CA PRO A 54 -12.52 19.66 -23.11
C PRO A 54 -11.49 18.98 -24.04
N GLU A 55 -10.34 18.53 -23.52
CA GLU A 55 -9.34 17.72 -24.24
C GLU A 55 -9.43 16.20 -23.98
N ALA A 56 -10.33 15.74 -23.10
CA ALA A 56 -10.57 14.31 -22.88
C ALA A 56 -11.34 13.69 -24.06
N ASN A 57 -10.58 13.32 -25.08
CA ASN A 57 -11.04 12.61 -26.27
C ASN A 57 -10.47 11.18 -26.27
N GLU A 58 -10.88 10.38 -27.25
CA GLU A 58 -10.44 8.99 -27.41
C GLU A 58 -8.91 8.87 -27.53
N THR A 59 -8.22 9.90 -28.03
CA THR A 59 -6.75 9.93 -28.10
C THR A 59 -6.11 10.17 -26.72
N THR A 60 -6.71 11.00 -25.87
CA THR A 60 -6.26 11.19 -24.47
C THR A 60 -6.45 9.90 -23.66
N PHE A 61 -7.58 9.20 -23.84
CA PHE A 61 -7.81 7.91 -23.20
C PHE A 61 -6.79 6.85 -23.65
N LYS A 62 -6.50 6.80 -24.95
CA LYS A 62 -5.49 5.88 -25.50
C LYS A 62 -4.09 6.15 -24.95
N LYS A 63 -3.69 7.42 -24.84
CA LYS A 63 -2.41 7.81 -24.22
C LYS A 63 -2.31 7.38 -22.76
N LEU A 64 -3.37 7.58 -21.98
CA LEU A 64 -3.42 7.12 -20.58
C LEU A 64 -3.26 5.60 -20.49
N GLN A 65 -3.91 4.85 -21.38
CA GLN A 65 -3.78 3.39 -21.41
C GLN A 65 -2.35 2.95 -21.77
N GLU A 66 -1.71 3.63 -22.73
CA GLU A 66 -0.31 3.39 -23.11
C GLU A 66 0.65 3.74 -21.95
N ASP A 67 0.42 4.86 -21.27
CA ASP A 67 1.23 5.29 -20.12
C ASP A 67 1.08 4.35 -18.93
N ILE A 68 -0.13 3.87 -18.63
CA ILE A 68 -0.37 2.84 -17.61
C ILE A 68 0.36 1.55 -17.98
N GLY A 69 0.32 1.15 -19.26
CA GLY A 69 1.06 -0.02 -19.74
C GLY A 69 2.57 0.12 -19.55
N ARG A 70 3.14 1.28 -19.93
CA ARG A 70 4.57 1.57 -19.73
C ARG A 70 4.95 1.55 -18.26
N LEU A 71 4.21 2.27 -17.41
CA LEU A 71 4.47 2.33 -15.98
C LEU A 71 4.36 0.96 -15.30
N SER A 72 3.43 0.12 -15.74
CA SER A 72 3.30 -1.25 -15.23
C SER A 72 4.51 -2.11 -15.61
N ALA A 73 5.04 -1.96 -16.82
CA ALA A 73 6.24 -2.66 -17.26
C ALA A 73 7.49 -2.19 -16.50
N GLU A 74 7.64 -0.87 -16.31
CA GLU A 74 8.73 -0.28 -15.51
C GLU A 74 8.67 -0.75 -14.05
N LEU A 75 7.46 -0.80 -13.47
CA LEU A 75 7.26 -1.33 -12.13
C LEU A 75 7.68 -2.79 -12.03
N TYR A 76 7.29 -3.63 -12.99
CA TYR A 76 7.65 -5.04 -13.01
C TYR A 76 9.18 -5.25 -13.11
N GLU A 77 9.87 -4.47 -13.95
CA GLU A 77 11.33 -4.51 -14.01
C GLU A 77 11.98 -4.07 -12.69
N LEU A 78 11.42 -3.04 -12.05
CA LEU A 78 11.91 -2.53 -10.79
C LEU A 78 11.70 -3.59 -9.69
N GLU A 79 10.51 -4.15 -9.57
CA GLU A 79 10.21 -5.27 -8.66
C GLU A 79 11.15 -6.46 -8.89
N GLY A 80 11.45 -6.80 -10.16
CA GLY A 80 12.42 -7.82 -10.51
C GLY A 80 13.84 -7.54 -10.00
N LYS A 81 14.26 -6.27 -9.97
CA LYS A 81 15.57 -5.84 -9.43
C LYS A 81 15.56 -5.75 -7.90
N TRP A 82 14.45 -5.32 -7.30
CA TRP A 82 14.33 -5.12 -5.85
C TRP A 82 14.06 -6.40 -5.08
N SER A 83 13.38 -7.37 -5.68
CA SER A 83 13.04 -8.63 -5.03
C SER A 83 14.29 -9.38 -4.54
N PRO A 84 15.34 -9.62 -5.36
CA PRO A 84 16.59 -10.23 -4.90
C PRO A 84 17.25 -9.44 -3.76
N LEU A 85 17.30 -8.10 -3.85
CA LEU A 85 17.87 -7.25 -2.79
C LEU A 85 17.11 -7.40 -1.47
N LYS A 86 15.79 -7.46 -1.52
CA LYS A 86 14.93 -7.67 -0.35
C LYS A 86 15.20 -9.04 0.28
N PHE A 87 15.31 -10.10 -0.52
CA PHE A 87 15.63 -11.44 -0.01
C PHE A 87 17.04 -11.49 0.58
N SER A 88 18.05 -11.01 -0.16
CA SER A 88 19.44 -11.01 0.30
C SER A 88 19.63 -10.23 1.61
N SER A 89 19.03 -9.04 1.73
CA SER A 89 19.10 -8.24 2.95
C SER A 89 18.40 -8.92 4.14
N TYR A 90 17.26 -9.58 3.91
CA TYR A 90 16.57 -10.35 4.93
C TYR A 90 17.41 -11.53 5.43
N TYR A 91 17.99 -12.31 4.51
CA TYR A 91 18.84 -13.44 4.88
C TYR A 91 20.10 -13.00 5.61
N LEU A 92 20.76 -11.93 5.14
CA LEU A 92 21.94 -11.38 5.81
C LEU A 92 21.62 -10.97 7.26
N ALA A 93 20.48 -10.30 7.48
CA ALA A 93 20.09 -9.92 8.83
C ALA A 93 19.76 -11.12 9.73
N MET A 94 19.17 -12.17 9.16
CA MET A 94 18.89 -13.42 9.86
C MET A 94 20.20 -14.16 10.23
N ASP A 95 21.18 -14.17 9.33
CA ASP A 95 22.50 -14.74 9.58
C ASP A 95 23.25 -13.95 10.67
N ASP A 96 23.20 -12.62 10.65
CA ASP A 96 23.78 -11.76 11.68
C ASP A 96 23.13 -12.02 13.06
N GLN A 97 21.81 -12.19 13.10
CA GLN A 97 21.09 -12.53 14.33
C GLN A 97 21.50 -13.92 14.86
N ASN A 98 21.66 -14.90 13.98
CA ASN A 98 22.13 -16.24 14.35
C ASN A 98 23.56 -16.20 14.90
N LEU A 99 24.44 -15.42 14.27
CA LEU A 99 25.81 -15.23 14.74
C LEU A 99 25.83 -14.56 16.12
N ALA A 100 24.98 -13.55 16.35
CA ALA A 100 24.87 -12.88 17.63
C ALA A 100 24.45 -13.86 18.75
N ILE A 101 23.52 -14.78 18.48
CA ILE A 101 23.12 -15.86 19.41
C ILE A 101 24.30 -16.77 19.73
N GLN A 102 25.03 -17.23 18.71
CA GLN A 102 26.18 -18.12 18.89
C GLN A 102 27.27 -17.45 19.73
N LEU A 103 27.61 -16.20 19.42
CA LEU A 103 28.62 -15.44 20.18
C LEU A 103 28.19 -15.24 21.63
N SER A 104 26.91 -14.94 21.89
CA SER A 104 26.40 -14.81 23.27
C SER A 104 26.57 -16.11 24.06
N ALA A 105 26.26 -17.26 23.46
CA ALA A 105 26.44 -18.57 24.08
C ALA A 105 27.93 -18.85 24.37
N MET A 106 28.82 -18.57 23.41
CA MET A 106 30.26 -18.77 23.57
C MET A 106 30.86 -17.86 24.66
N ILE A 107 30.42 -16.61 24.75
CA ILE A 107 30.84 -15.69 25.82
C ILE A 107 30.41 -16.24 27.18
N ALA A 108 29.17 -16.70 27.32
CA ALA A 108 28.66 -17.28 28.56
C ALA A 108 29.44 -18.54 28.96
N GLU A 109 29.77 -19.40 27.99
CA GLU A 109 30.59 -20.59 28.23
C GLU A 109 32.02 -20.22 28.65
N ASN A 110 32.64 -19.24 27.99
CA ASN A 110 33.99 -18.79 28.34
C ASN A 110 34.06 -18.20 29.75
N LYS A 111 33.09 -17.36 30.12
CA LYS A 111 32.99 -16.80 31.48
C LYS A 111 32.93 -17.90 32.54
N ARG A 112 32.09 -18.93 32.32
CA ARG A 112 31.97 -20.11 33.20
C ARG A 112 33.26 -20.94 33.27
N LEU A 113 33.93 -21.16 32.14
CA LEU A 113 35.19 -21.92 32.10
C LEU A 113 36.30 -21.19 32.85
N ARG A 114 36.43 -19.86 32.67
CA ARG A 114 37.44 -19.08 33.38
C ARG A 114 37.20 -19.06 34.89
N GLU A 115 35.95 -18.97 35.31
CA GLU A 115 35.57 -19.10 36.72
C GLU A 115 36.00 -20.45 37.29
N ARG A 116 35.68 -21.57 36.62
CA ARG A 116 36.08 -22.92 37.05
C ARG A 116 37.59 -23.13 37.11
N LEU A 117 38.34 -22.44 36.25
CA LEU A 117 39.81 -22.51 36.19
C LEU A 117 40.49 -21.49 37.10
N GLY A 118 39.75 -20.67 37.85
CA GLY A 118 40.33 -19.60 38.69
C GLY A 118 41.04 -18.51 37.88
N LEU A 119 40.71 -18.37 36.60
CA LEU A 119 41.26 -17.34 35.72
C LEU A 119 40.47 -16.03 35.89
N PRO A 120 41.12 -14.85 35.75
CA PRO A 120 40.42 -13.57 35.81
C PRO A 120 39.33 -13.51 34.73
N GLN A 121 38.23 -12.80 34.95
CA GLN A 121 37.19 -12.63 33.93
C GLN A 121 37.67 -11.73 32.78
N LYS A 122 37.07 -11.89 31.60
CA LYS A 122 37.32 -11.00 30.45
C LYS A 122 36.19 -10.01 30.38
N ASP A 123 36.52 -8.78 30.01
CA ASP A 123 35.52 -7.81 29.62
C ASP A 123 35.06 -8.11 28.18
N TYR A 124 33.75 -8.23 28.02
CA TYR A 124 33.10 -8.45 26.73
C TYR A 124 32.12 -7.31 26.39
N GLY A 125 32.13 -6.19 27.14
CA GLY A 125 31.11 -5.14 27.03
C GLY A 125 30.90 -4.61 25.62
N GLU A 126 31.98 -4.28 24.89
CA GLU A 126 31.90 -3.81 23.50
C GLU A 126 31.30 -4.86 22.55
N VAL A 127 31.61 -6.14 22.79
CA VAL A 127 31.09 -7.25 21.98
C VAL A 127 29.62 -7.51 22.31
N GLU A 128 29.26 -7.47 23.60
CA GLU A 128 27.89 -7.63 24.07
C GLU A 128 26.98 -6.51 23.56
N GLU A 129 27.45 -5.26 23.51
CA GLU A 129 26.71 -4.13 22.94
C GLU A 129 26.37 -4.37 21.45
N LYS A 130 27.35 -4.82 20.66
CA LYS A 130 27.14 -5.16 19.24
C LYS A 130 26.19 -6.34 19.08
N ILE A 131 26.33 -7.38 19.90
CA ILE A 131 25.41 -8.54 19.91
C ILE A 131 23.98 -8.08 20.20
N HIS A 132 23.78 -7.21 21.19
CA HIS A 132 22.45 -6.71 21.55
C HIS A 132 21.76 -5.95 20.41
N TYR A 133 22.51 -5.20 19.60
CA TYR A 133 21.98 -4.55 18.41
C TYR A 133 21.35 -5.56 17.44
N TYR A 134 22.09 -6.63 17.10
CA TYR A 134 21.62 -7.64 16.15
C TYR A 134 20.53 -8.56 16.72
N LEU A 135 20.54 -8.85 18.02
CA LEU A 135 19.47 -9.63 18.66
C LEU A 135 18.11 -8.92 18.64
N ASN A 136 18.11 -7.58 18.63
CA ASN A 136 16.89 -6.77 18.60
C ASN A 136 16.42 -6.40 17.19
N PHE A 137 17.13 -6.85 16.16
CA PHE A 137 16.70 -6.68 14.77
C PHE A 137 15.31 -7.30 14.56
N GLY A 138 14.36 -6.53 14.05
CA GLY A 138 12.97 -6.96 13.82
C GLY A 138 12.02 -6.90 15.03
N ARG A 139 12.47 -6.43 16.21
CA ARG A 139 11.60 -6.20 17.39
C ARG A 139 11.14 -4.75 17.58
N GLY A 140 11.41 -3.87 16.62
CA GLY A 140 10.86 -2.51 16.59
C GLY A 140 9.39 -2.52 16.19
N LYS A 141 8.53 -1.97 17.06
CA LYS A 141 7.21 -1.46 16.68
C LYS A 141 7.34 -0.28 15.73
#